data_AF-A0A966VZ20-F1
#
_entry.id   AF-A0A966VZ20-F1
#
_cell.length_a   1.000
_cell.length_b   1.000
_cell.length_c   1.000
_cell.angle_alpha   90.00
_cell.angle_beta   90.00
_cell.angle_gamma   90.00
#
_symmetry.space_group_name_H-M   'P 1'
#
loop_
_entity.id
_entity.type
_entity.pdbx_description
1 polymer ?
#
loop_
_entity_poly.entity_id
_entity_poly.type
_entity_poly.pdbx_seq_one_letter_code
_entity_poly.pdbx_strand_id
1 'polypeptide(L)'
;MRTASHAFENWKEWDHDVLGGNYHMHHDNKLATTVQTVPAAATHPILAGLPKEFISPGSLYKNSPLPEGSQVLLTGSVPGQPAEPIAWTHKYGTTPVFYTSLGHPKDFALEPFNRLMLNAVQWALAQPVMTAPPATATAAAVGGPTGYRRVGVAEFEQLWREKKATVLDVRTAGEFQAGHIPGAVNLDMLDAGFEQKLAGLNKTQTFLVHCASGRRSANAAQQMKDLGFRSLVELAPGFNAWQAAGKPVEK
;
A
#
# COMPACT_ATOMS: atom_id res chain seq x y z
N MET A 1 5.96 9.76 -12.80
CA MET A 1 6.45 9.33 -11.46
C MET A 1 6.85 7.88 -11.57
N ARG A 2 8.08 7.54 -11.17
CA ARG A 2 8.62 6.17 -11.19
C ARG A 2 9.08 5.77 -9.80
N THR A 3 8.75 4.55 -9.39
CA THR A 3 9.29 3.84 -8.22
C THR A 3 10.17 2.69 -8.70
N ALA A 4 11.11 2.21 -7.88
CA ALA A 4 12.02 1.12 -8.29
C ALA A 4 11.29 -0.11 -8.84
N SER A 5 11.69 -0.56 -10.03
CA SER A 5 11.13 -1.75 -10.68
C SER A 5 12.13 -2.34 -11.68
N HIS A 6 12.23 -3.67 -11.72
CA HIS A 6 12.96 -4.43 -12.74
C HIS A 6 12.33 -4.33 -14.15
N ALA A 7 11.13 -3.74 -14.27
CA ALA A 7 10.37 -3.64 -15.52
C ALA A 7 11.13 -2.92 -16.66
N PHE A 8 12.15 -2.12 -16.35
CA PHE A 8 12.95 -1.37 -17.33
C PHE A 8 14.38 -1.89 -17.51
N GLU A 9 14.71 -3.05 -16.94
CA GLU A 9 16.04 -3.66 -17.11
C GLU A 9 16.44 -3.87 -18.58
N ASN A 10 15.42 -4.06 -19.43
CA ASN A 10 15.58 -4.27 -20.87
C ASN A 10 15.39 -2.98 -21.69
N TRP A 11 15.24 -1.81 -21.06
CA TRP A 11 14.99 -0.54 -21.73
C TRP A 11 15.73 0.63 -21.06
N LYS A 12 17.04 0.43 -20.87
CA LYS A 12 17.91 1.33 -20.11
C LYS A 12 18.08 2.68 -20.79
N GLU A 13 18.09 2.73 -22.12
CA GLU A 13 18.15 3.96 -22.89
C GLU A 13 16.91 4.82 -22.63
N TRP A 14 15.74 4.21 -22.54
CA TRP A 14 14.51 4.94 -22.21
C TRP A 14 14.49 5.41 -20.75
N ASP A 15 14.94 4.58 -19.79
CA ASP A 15 15.11 5.00 -18.38
C ASP A 15 16.04 6.21 -18.28
N HIS A 16 17.14 6.19 -19.01
CA HIS A 16 18.11 7.28 -19.07
C HIS A 16 17.54 8.54 -19.73
N ASP A 17 17.08 8.43 -20.98
CA ASP A 17 16.75 9.60 -21.80
C ASP A 17 15.42 10.25 -21.41
N VAL A 18 14.46 9.45 -20.90
CA VAL A 18 13.12 9.95 -20.56
C VAL A 18 12.97 10.15 -19.07
N LEU A 19 13.42 9.20 -18.26
CA LEU A 19 13.23 9.26 -16.81
C LEU A 19 14.41 9.89 -16.05
N GLY A 20 15.53 10.16 -16.73
CA GLY A 20 16.76 10.63 -16.10
C GLY A 20 17.41 9.58 -15.19
N GLY A 21 17.15 8.30 -15.45
CA GLY A 21 17.66 7.17 -14.67
C GLY A 21 19.03 6.66 -15.13
N ASN A 22 19.65 5.82 -14.31
CA ASN A 22 20.85 5.09 -14.70
C ASN A 22 20.97 3.81 -13.87
N TYR A 23 19.98 2.94 -14.00
CA TYR A 23 19.86 1.76 -13.14
C TYR A 23 20.95 0.69 -13.38
N HIS A 24 21.69 0.35 -12.32
CA HIS A 24 22.73 -0.69 -12.30
C HIS A 24 22.56 -1.69 -11.15
N MET A 25 21.36 -2.25 -10.98
CA MET A 25 21.03 -3.18 -9.88
C MET A 25 21.03 -2.48 -8.50
N HIS A 26 21.20 -3.25 -7.42
CA HIS A 26 21.19 -2.76 -6.05
C HIS A 26 22.32 -3.40 -5.22
N HIS A 27 22.63 -2.81 -4.07
CA HIS A 27 23.49 -3.40 -3.04
C HIS A 27 22.76 -4.54 -2.29
N ASP A 28 23.41 -5.16 -1.31
CA ASP A 28 22.83 -6.27 -0.54
C ASP A 28 21.43 -5.93 0.01
N ASN A 29 20.47 -6.83 -0.22
CA ASN A 29 19.07 -6.63 0.15
C ASN A 29 18.79 -6.85 1.64
N LYS A 30 19.79 -7.23 2.43
CA LYS A 30 19.71 -7.34 3.89
C LYS A 30 20.07 -6.05 4.63
N LEU A 31 20.61 -5.06 3.91
CA LEU A 31 21.00 -3.77 4.49
C LEU A 31 19.85 -2.78 4.40
N ALA A 32 19.51 -2.15 5.52
CA ALA A 32 18.61 -1.00 5.53
C ALA A 32 19.34 0.22 4.98
N THR A 33 18.63 1.01 4.18
CA THR A 33 19.16 2.21 3.52
C THR A 33 18.92 3.44 4.39
N THR A 34 19.99 4.13 4.78
CA THR A 34 19.88 5.46 5.39
C THR A 34 19.67 6.50 4.28
N VAL A 35 18.51 7.15 4.27
CA VAL A 35 18.12 8.16 3.28
C VAL A 35 18.29 9.55 3.88
N GLN A 36 18.95 10.46 3.16
CA GLN A 36 19.25 11.82 3.61
C GLN A 36 18.89 12.86 2.55
N THR A 37 18.43 14.04 3.00
CA THR A 37 18.21 15.19 2.14
C THR A 37 19.53 15.83 1.71
N VAL A 38 19.67 16.16 0.42
CA VAL A 38 20.84 16.88 -0.08
C VAL A 38 20.76 18.36 0.34
N PRO A 39 21.77 18.93 1.04
CA PRO A 39 21.73 20.32 1.51
C PRO A 39 21.48 21.35 0.41
N ALA A 40 22.08 21.16 -0.77
CA ALA A 40 21.89 22.03 -1.94
C ALA A 40 20.45 22.04 -2.48
N ALA A 41 19.63 21.04 -2.13
CA ALA A 41 18.25 20.93 -2.55
C ALA A 41 17.25 21.21 -1.40
N ALA A 42 17.72 21.67 -0.23
CA ALA A 42 16.90 21.78 0.98
C ALA A 42 15.63 22.65 0.84
N THR A 43 15.64 23.63 -0.08
CA THR A 43 14.50 24.50 -0.38
C THR A 43 13.60 23.98 -1.50
N HIS A 44 13.94 22.84 -2.11
CA HIS A 44 13.16 22.27 -3.20
C HIS A 44 11.76 21.88 -2.69
N PRO A 45 10.66 22.27 -3.37
CA PRO A 45 9.30 22.02 -2.90
C PRO A 45 9.01 20.56 -2.55
N ILE A 46 9.58 19.62 -3.32
CA ILE A 46 9.43 18.18 -3.08
C ILE A 46 9.90 17.75 -1.68
N LEU A 47 10.90 18.42 -1.10
CA LEU A 47 11.44 18.11 0.22
C LEU A 47 10.67 18.79 1.36
N ALA A 48 9.63 19.57 1.07
CA ALA A 48 8.87 20.28 2.09
C ALA A 48 8.23 19.33 3.12
N GLY A 49 8.63 19.49 4.39
CA GLY A 49 8.13 18.70 5.50
C GLY A 49 8.80 17.34 5.69
N LEU A 50 9.78 16.97 4.85
CA LEU A 50 10.56 15.75 5.06
C LEU A 50 11.56 15.93 6.22
N PRO A 51 11.84 14.87 7.00
CA PRO A 51 12.97 14.87 7.91
C PRO A 51 14.28 14.91 7.10
N LYS A 52 15.34 15.45 7.70
CA LYS A 52 16.68 15.48 7.08
C LYS A 52 17.24 14.08 6.81
N GLU A 53 16.79 13.10 7.59
CA GLU A 53 17.20 11.70 7.51
C GLU A 53 16.06 10.76 7.90
N PHE A 54 15.94 9.61 7.23
CA PHE A 54 15.07 8.50 7.61
C PHE A 54 15.61 7.16 7.09
N ILE A 55 15.11 6.05 7.62
CA ILE A 55 15.52 4.70 7.23
C ILE A 55 14.50 4.07 6.30
N SER A 56 14.94 3.62 5.12
CA SER A 56 14.17 2.75 4.25
C SER A 56 14.60 1.29 4.47
N PRO A 57 13.65 0.35 4.65
CA PRO A 57 13.95 -1.08 4.70
C PRO A 57 14.25 -1.69 3.31
N GLY A 58 14.13 -0.91 2.23
CA GLY A 58 14.47 -1.33 0.88
C GLY A 58 15.98 -1.32 0.60
N SER A 59 16.38 -2.09 -0.41
CA SER A 59 17.78 -2.12 -0.88
C SER A 59 18.19 -0.77 -1.48
N LEU A 60 19.46 -0.41 -1.34
CA LEU A 60 20.04 0.76 -2.01
C LEU A 60 20.31 0.44 -3.48
N TYR A 61 19.62 1.13 -4.40
CA TYR A 61 19.81 0.97 -5.84
C TYR A 61 21.01 1.79 -6.33
N LYS A 62 21.77 1.24 -7.28
CA LYS A 62 22.92 1.92 -7.89
C LYS A 62 22.45 2.74 -9.08
N ASN A 63 22.51 4.06 -8.96
CA ASN A 63 22.03 5.00 -9.98
C ASN A 63 23.10 6.01 -10.40
N SER A 64 24.29 6.00 -9.80
CA SER A 64 25.36 6.93 -10.15
C SER A 64 26.13 6.48 -11.39
N PRO A 65 26.60 7.42 -12.24
CA PRO A 65 26.22 8.84 -12.26
C PRO A 65 24.83 9.05 -12.87
N LEU A 66 24.12 10.12 -12.48
CA LEU A 66 22.88 10.50 -13.17
C LEU A 66 23.15 11.29 -14.45
N PRO A 67 22.22 11.29 -15.42
CA PRO A 67 22.33 12.11 -16.63
C PRO A 67 22.41 13.60 -16.32
N GLU A 68 23.09 14.35 -17.18
CA GLU A 68 23.17 15.81 -17.09
C GLU A 68 21.77 16.44 -17.02
N GLY A 69 21.62 17.51 -16.23
CA GLY A 69 20.31 18.15 -16.00
C GLY A 69 19.46 17.49 -14.91
N SER A 70 19.93 16.38 -14.31
CA SER A 70 19.31 15.80 -13.12
C SER A 70 19.71 16.56 -11.85
N GLN A 71 18.73 16.88 -11.00
CA GLN A 71 18.97 17.48 -9.69
C GLN A 71 18.67 16.48 -8.58
N VAL A 72 19.70 16.01 -7.89
CA VAL A 72 19.54 15.08 -6.75
C VAL A 72 18.90 15.79 -5.56
N LEU A 73 17.84 15.18 -5.02
CA LEU A 73 17.12 15.66 -3.85
C LEU A 73 17.42 14.83 -2.60
N LEU A 74 17.51 13.50 -2.77
CA LEU A 74 17.82 12.55 -1.70
C LEU A 74 18.97 11.63 -2.11
N THR A 75 19.83 11.31 -1.16
CA THR A 75 20.88 10.27 -1.28
C THR A 75 20.64 9.14 -0.28
N GLY A 76 21.10 7.94 -0.60
CA GLY A 76 21.03 6.76 0.23
C GLY A 76 22.42 6.21 0.51
N SER A 77 22.64 5.67 1.70
CA SER A 77 23.88 4.99 2.04
C SER A 77 23.61 3.69 2.79
N VAL A 78 24.53 2.73 2.62
CA VAL A 78 24.61 1.50 3.38
C VAL A 78 26.07 1.26 3.81
N PRO A 79 26.34 0.53 4.91
CA PRO A 79 27.70 0.35 5.41
C PRO A 79 28.66 -0.21 4.36
N GLY A 80 29.82 0.44 4.21
CA GLY A 80 30.90 -0.03 3.32
C GLY A 80 30.64 0.14 1.83
N GLN A 81 29.61 0.88 1.43
CA GLN A 81 29.30 1.17 0.03
C GLN A 81 29.28 2.68 -0.24
N PRO A 82 29.55 3.11 -1.48
CA PRO A 82 29.32 4.49 -1.90
C PRO A 82 27.86 4.90 -1.69
N ALA A 83 27.63 6.18 -1.44
CA ALA A 83 26.27 6.72 -1.42
C ALA A 83 25.71 6.81 -2.85
N GLU A 84 24.41 6.59 -2.99
CA GLU A 84 23.71 6.59 -4.29
C GLU A 84 22.54 7.59 -4.29
N PRO A 85 22.19 8.21 -5.43
CA PRO A 85 20.97 8.96 -5.58
C PRO A 85 19.73 8.10 -5.32
N ILE A 86 18.82 8.62 -4.50
CA ILE A 86 17.56 7.98 -4.12
C ILE A 86 16.36 8.66 -4.76
N ALA A 87 16.37 9.99 -4.84
CA ALA A 87 15.33 10.75 -5.50
C ALA A 87 15.91 11.99 -6.17
N TRP A 88 15.43 12.29 -7.38
CA TRP A 88 15.89 13.42 -8.17
C TRP A 88 14.79 13.92 -9.10
N THR A 89 15.00 15.14 -9.60
CA THR A 89 14.22 15.68 -10.72
C THR A 89 15.05 15.63 -11.99
N HIS A 90 14.35 15.52 -13.12
CA HIS A 90 14.91 15.59 -14.46
C HIS A 90 13.92 16.31 -15.38
N LYS A 91 14.30 16.55 -16.64
CA LYS A 91 13.40 17.10 -17.66
C LYS A 91 13.48 16.29 -18.94
N TYR A 92 12.33 15.88 -19.45
CA TYR A 92 12.22 15.37 -20.81
C TYR A 92 11.58 16.46 -21.70
N GLY A 93 12.41 17.15 -22.47
CA GLY A 93 12.03 18.40 -23.12
C GLY A 93 11.64 19.47 -22.08
N THR A 94 10.39 19.94 -22.12
CA THR A 94 9.84 20.87 -21.12
C THR A 94 9.12 20.16 -19.97
N THR A 95 8.94 18.84 -20.05
CA THR A 95 8.14 18.08 -19.08
C THR A 95 8.96 17.79 -17.83
N PRO A 96 8.50 18.20 -16.62
CA PRO A 96 9.18 17.85 -15.39
C PRO A 96 9.03 16.35 -15.09
N VAL A 97 10.14 15.73 -14.71
CA VAL A 97 10.18 14.33 -14.31
C VAL A 97 10.66 14.25 -12.87
N PHE A 98 9.98 13.42 -12.07
CA PHE A 98 10.43 13.02 -10.75
C PHE A 98 10.65 11.52 -10.73
N TYR A 99 11.80 11.13 -10.19
CA TYR A 99 12.25 9.75 -10.06
C TYR A 99 12.57 9.44 -8.60
N THR A 100 12.19 8.25 -8.13
CA THR A 100 12.81 7.66 -6.95
C THR A 100 13.14 6.18 -7.15
N SER A 101 14.20 5.73 -6.47
CA SER A 101 14.53 4.31 -6.32
C SER A 101 13.93 3.68 -5.05
N LEU A 102 13.19 4.43 -4.24
CA LEU A 102 12.34 3.86 -3.20
C LEU A 102 11.09 3.22 -3.81
N GLY A 103 10.43 2.35 -3.05
CA GLY A 103 9.24 1.63 -3.51
C GLY A 103 9.13 0.20 -2.98
N HIS A 104 9.98 -0.20 -2.03
CA HIS A 104 9.78 -1.44 -1.31
C HIS A 104 8.40 -1.40 -0.60
N PRO A 105 7.63 -2.49 -0.50
CA PRO A 105 6.28 -2.45 0.09
C PRO A 105 6.21 -1.81 1.49
N LYS A 106 7.27 -1.97 2.30
CA LYS A 106 7.38 -1.33 3.62
C LYS A 106 7.68 0.18 3.58
N ASP A 107 8.17 0.72 2.48
CA ASP A 107 8.36 2.17 2.31
C ASP A 107 7.02 2.91 2.37
N PHE A 108 5.93 2.29 1.87
CA PHE A 108 4.58 2.86 1.90
C PHE A 108 4.00 3.02 3.32
N ALA A 109 4.61 2.37 4.32
CA ALA A 109 4.27 2.60 5.74
C ALA A 109 5.01 3.81 6.32
N LEU A 110 6.01 4.36 5.63
CA LEU A 110 6.81 5.50 6.08
C LEU A 110 6.15 6.81 5.67
N GLU A 111 5.79 7.62 6.67
CA GLU A 111 5.35 9.00 6.45
C GLU A 111 6.26 9.81 5.51
N PRO A 112 7.61 9.80 5.67
CA PRO A 112 8.48 10.60 4.80
C PRO A 112 8.43 10.17 3.33
N PHE A 113 8.22 8.88 3.06
CA PHE A 113 8.07 8.38 1.69
C PHE A 113 6.72 8.79 1.09
N ASN A 114 5.63 8.63 1.85
CA ASN A 114 4.29 9.07 1.42
C ASN A 114 4.25 10.59 1.17
N ARG A 115 4.91 11.38 2.03
CA ARG A 115 5.06 12.82 1.86
C ARG A 115 5.87 13.17 0.61
N LEU A 116 6.99 12.49 0.38
CA LEU A 116 7.81 12.65 -0.83
C LEU A 116 6.97 12.44 -2.10
N MET A 117 6.17 11.36 -2.14
CA MET A 117 5.32 11.06 -3.30
C MET A 117 4.24 12.14 -3.50
N LEU A 118 3.53 12.54 -2.44
CA LEU A 118 2.52 13.58 -2.54
C LEU A 118 3.10 14.90 -3.06
N ASN A 119 4.23 15.33 -2.47
CA ASN A 119 4.89 16.56 -2.87
C ASN A 119 5.39 16.48 -4.33
N ALA A 120 5.90 15.33 -4.77
CA ALA A 120 6.34 15.11 -6.14
C ALA A 120 5.18 15.16 -7.15
N VAL A 121 4.00 14.61 -6.82
CA VAL A 121 2.80 14.75 -7.66
C VAL A 121 2.39 16.22 -7.76
N GLN A 122 2.30 16.93 -6.62
CA GLN A 122 1.92 18.34 -6.60
C GLN A 122 2.88 19.20 -7.42
N TRP A 123 4.19 19.00 -7.22
CA TRP A 123 5.24 19.68 -7.98
C TRP A 123 5.13 19.41 -9.49
N ALA A 124 4.93 18.15 -9.90
CA ALA A 124 4.79 17.80 -11.31
C ALA A 124 3.53 18.40 -11.96
N LEU A 125 2.47 18.60 -11.18
CA LEU A 125 1.24 19.28 -11.61
C LEU A 125 1.32 20.81 -11.51
N ALA A 126 2.49 21.38 -11.18
CA ALA A 126 2.66 22.80 -10.88
C ALA A 126 1.69 23.33 -9.81
N GLN A 127 1.28 22.47 -8.88
CA GLN A 127 0.44 22.83 -7.73
C GLN A 127 1.32 23.19 -6.52
N PRO A 128 0.84 24.07 -5.62
CA PRO A 128 1.53 24.34 -4.37
C PRO A 128 1.74 23.05 -3.59
N VAL A 129 2.99 22.79 -3.20
CA VAL A 129 3.28 21.70 -2.28
C VAL A 129 2.72 22.07 -0.92
N MET A 130 1.94 21.17 -0.32
CA MET A 130 1.44 21.39 1.04
C MET A 130 2.66 21.44 1.97
N THR A 131 2.87 22.56 2.66
CA THR A 131 4.02 22.75 3.58
C THR A 131 3.67 22.43 5.03
N ALA A 132 2.39 22.46 5.36
CA ALA A 132 1.85 21.90 6.60
C ALA A 132 1.53 20.41 6.39
N PRO A 133 1.54 19.56 7.43
CA PRO A 133 0.61 18.41 7.45
C PRO A 133 -0.76 18.95 7.01
N PRO A 134 -1.54 18.25 6.18
CA PRO A 134 -2.90 18.68 5.90
C PRO A 134 -3.52 19.15 7.21
N ALA A 135 -3.93 20.42 7.29
CA ALA A 135 -4.67 20.94 8.44
C ALA A 135 -5.71 19.87 8.72
N THR A 136 -5.61 19.26 9.90
CA THR A 136 -6.27 18.01 10.25
C THR A 136 -7.66 18.00 9.63
N ALA A 137 -7.81 17.32 8.49
CA ALA A 137 -9.08 16.72 8.15
C ALA A 137 -9.33 15.85 9.35
N THR A 138 -10.21 16.33 10.22
CA THR A 138 -10.31 15.99 11.64
C THR A 138 -9.79 14.59 11.87
N ALA A 139 -8.67 14.50 12.59
CA ALA A 139 -8.26 13.27 13.23
C ALA A 139 -9.39 12.86 14.18
N ALA A 140 -10.46 12.29 13.64
CA ALA A 140 -11.44 11.53 14.36
C ALA A 140 -10.71 10.25 14.76
N ALA A 141 -10.03 10.32 15.90
CA ALA A 141 -9.45 9.22 16.65
C ALA A 141 -8.73 8.16 15.80
N VAL A 142 -7.44 8.38 15.54
CA VAL A 142 -6.50 7.26 15.48
C VAL A 142 -6.42 6.72 16.90
N GLY A 143 -7.15 5.62 17.15
CA GLY A 143 -7.25 5.05 18.50
C GLY A 143 -8.36 4.01 18.66
N GLY A 144 -8.58 3.17 17.64
CA GLY A 144 -9.27 1.89 17.79
C GLY A 144 -8.37 0.79 17.24
N PRO A 145 -8.44 -0.46 17.74
CA PRO A 145 -7.51 -1.50 17.31
C PRO A 145 -7.64 -1.72 15.81
N THR A 146 -6.61 -1.35 15.04
CA THR A 146 -6.46 -1.74 13.63
C THR A 146 -6.04 -3.22 13.59
N GLY A 147 -7.02 -4.06 13.85
CA GLY A 147 -6.99 -5.50 13.78
C GLY A 147 -8.39 -5.99 13.40
N TYR A 148 -8.47 -7.11 12.71
CA TYR A 148 -9.75 -7.80 12.56
C TYR A 148 -9.92 -8.77 13.73
N ARG A 149 -11.14 -8.90 14.24
CA ARG A 149 -11.46 -9.86 15.30
C ARG A 149 -11.73 -11.22 14.67
N ARG A 150 -11.07 -12.25 15.17
CA ARG A 150 -11.36 -13.65 14.80
C ARG A 150 -12.29 -14.23 15.84
N VAL A 151 -13.46 -14.69 15.41
CA VAL A 151 -14.52 -15.12 16.32
C VAL A 151 -15.03 -16.51 15.97
N GLY A 152 -15.61 -17.19 16.95
CA GLY A 152 -16.32 -18.45 16.75
C GLY A 152 -17.75 -18.25 16.23
N VAL A 153 -18.44 -19.37 15.95
CA VAL A 153 -19.79 -19.37 15.38
C VAL A 153 -20.81 -18.59 16.23
N ALA A 154 -20.76 -18.75 17.56
CA ALA A 154 -21.74 -18.12 18.46
C ALA A 154 -21.69 -16.58 18.43
N GLU A 155 -20.49 -16.01 18.51
CA GLU A 155 -20.31 -14.56 18.45
C GLU A 155 -20.59 -14.01 17.05
N PHE A 156 -20.16 -14.73 16.00
CA PHE A 156 -20.48 -14.33 14.63
C PHE A 156 -21.99 -14.31 14.36
N GLU A 157 -22.73 -15.31 14.88
CA GLU A 157 -24.20 -15.36 14.79
C GLU A 157 -24.85 -14.17 15.49
N GLN A 158 -24.38 -13.81 16.69
CA GLN A 158 -24.88 -12.65 17.40
C GLN A 158 -24.75 -11.38 16.55
N LEU A 159 -23.56 -11.13 16.01
CA LEU A 159 -23.29 -9.96 15.17
C LEU A 159 -24.09 -9.97 13.87
N TRP A 160 -24.27 -11.15 13.26
CA TRP A 160 -25.10 -11.33 12.07
C TRP A 160 -26.57 -11.00 12.34
N ARG A 161 -27.12 -11.44 13.48
CA ARG A 161 -28.51 -11.16 13.87
C ARG A 161 -28.79 -9.67 14.12
N GLU A 162 -27.78 -8.90 14.51
CA GLU A 162 -27.91 -7.45 14.69
C GLU A 162 -28.17 -6.72 13.36
N LYS A 163 -27.83 -7.32 12.21
CA LYS A 163 -28.02 -6.75 10.86
C LYS A 163 -27.40 -5.36 10.65
N LYS A 164 -26.36 -5.03 11.43
CA LYS A 164 -25.60 -3.77 11.33
C LYS A 164 -24.35 -3.88 10.45
N ALA A 165 -24.05 -5.07 9.95
CA ALA A 165 -22.84 -5.37 9.21
C ALA A 165 -23.18 -6.06 7.88
N THR A 166 -22.35 -5.85 6.87
CA THR A 166 -22.42 -6.63 5.62
C THR A 166 -21.69 -7.95 5.81
N VAL A 167 -22.34 -9.05 5.47
CA VAL A 167 -21.70 -10.36 5.43
C VAL A 167 -21.03 -10.55 4.07
N LEU A 168 -19.73 -10.80 4.07
CA LEU A 168 -18.94 -11.10 2.88
C LEU A 168 -18.56 -12.57 2.88
N ASP A 169 -19.06 -13.28 1.86
CA ASP A 169 -18.64 -14.65 1.57
C ASP A 169 -17.56 -14.62 0.50
N VAL A 170 -16.33 -14.94 0.89
CA VAL A 170 -15.16 -14.90 -0.01
C VAL A 170 -14.84 -16.24 -0.68
N ARG A 171 -15.81 -17.15 -0.70
CA ARG A 171 -15.75 -18.41 -1.46
C ARG A 171 -16.06 -18.19 -2.94
N THR A 172 -15.87 -19.25 -3.73
CA THR A 172 -16.25 -19.23 -5.15
C THR A 172 -17.75 -19.08 -5.35
N ALA A 173 -18.17 -18.55 -6.50
CA ALA A 173 -19.58 -18.41 -6.84
C ALA A 173 -20.34 -19.75 -6.77
N GLY A 174 -19.70 -20.86 -7.17
CA GLY A 174 -20.29 -22.19 -7.07
C GLY A 174 -20.49 -22.65 -5.62
N GLU A 175 -19.52 -22.39 -4.73
CA GLU A 175 -19.66 -22.66 -3.30
C GLU A 175 -20.77 -21.80 -2.66
N PHE A 176 -20.90 -20.55 -3.08
CA PHE A 176 -21.93 -19.62 -2.60
C PHE A 176 -23.33 -20.08 -3.02
N GLN A 177 -23.53 -20.42 -4.29
CA GLN A 177 -24.81 -20.93 -4.84
C GLN A 177 -25.22 -22.28 -4.24
N ALA A 178 -24.26 -23.14 -3.86
CA ALA A 178 -24.57 -24.39 -3.18
C ALA A 178 -25.16 -24.18 -1.77
N GLY A 179 -24.87 -23.03 -1.17
CA GLY A 179 -25.47 -22.52 0.06
C GLY A 179 -24.54 -21.55 0.79
N HIS A 180 -25.10 -20.49 1.37
CA HIS A 180 -24.38 -19.40 2.02
C HIS A 180 -25.14 -18.86 3.26
N ILE A 181 -24.49 -18.00 4.05
CA ILE A 181 -25.15 -17.35 5.19
C ILE A 181 -26.20 -16.36 4.63
N PRO A 182 -27.46 -16.34 5.13
CA PRO A 182 -28.49 -15.48 4.55
C PRO A 182 -28.13 -14.00 4.55
N GLY A 183 -28.39 -13.35 3.42
CA GLY A 183 -28.02 -11.95 3.18
C GLY A 183 -26.52 -11.70 2.96
N ALA A 184 -25.71 -12.75 2.78
CA ALA A 184 -24.31 -12.59 2.40
C ALA A 184 -24.16 -12.10 0.96
N VAL A 185 -23.13 -11.29 0.73
CA VAL A 185 -22.69 -10.88 -0.61
C VAL A 185 -21.48 -11.72 -0.97
N ASN A 186 -21.51 -12.35 -2.15
CA ASN A 186 -20.37 -13.10 -2.64
C ASN A 186 -19.30 -12.17 -3.21
N LEU A 187 -18.08 -12.31 -2.72
CA LEU A 187 -16.90 -11.64 -3.23
C LEU A 187 -15.75 -12.63 -3.30
N ASP A 188 -15.74 -13.43 -4.37
CA ASP A 188 -14.78 -14.52 -4.55
C ASP A 188 -13.33 -14.04 -4.51
N MET A 189 -12.57 -14.54 -3.52
CA MET A 189 -11.15 -14.21 -3.35
C MET A 189 -10.27 -14.77 -4.49
N LEU A 190 -10.73 -15.80 -5.20
CA LEU A 190 -9.99 -16.41 -6.30
C LEU A 190 -10.25 -15.72 -7.65
N ASP A 191 -11.17 -14.76 -7.70
CA ASP A 191 -11.45 -13.96 -8.88
C ASP A 191 -10.33 -12.94 -9.13
N ALA A 192 -9.90 -12.80 -10.39
CA ALA A 192 -8.82 -11.89 -10.76
C ALA A 192 -9.15 -10.40 -10.48
N GLY A 193 -10.43 -10.05 -10.37
CA GLY A 193 -10.90 -8.70 -10.03
C GLY A 193 -11.20 -8.49 -8.54
N PHE A 194 -10.84 -9.43 -7.66
CA PHE A 194 -11.12 -9.33 -6.23
C PHE A 194 -10.61 -8.03 -5.61
N GLU A 195 -9.37 -7.63 -5.90
CA GLU A 195 -8.75 -6.43 -5.36
C GLU A 195 -9.46 -5.15 -5.81
N GLN A 196 -9.80 -5.02 -7.11
CA GLN A 196 -10.59 -3.87 -7.60
C GLN A 196 -11.96 -3.79 -6.92
N LYS A 197 -12.64 -4.93 -6.77
CA LYS A 197 -13.96 -4.98 -6.12
C LYS A 197 -13.87 -4.61 -4.64
N LEU A 198 -12.84 -5.07 -3.93
CA LEU A 198 -12.57 -4.67 -2.55
C LEU A 198 -12.31 -3.16 -2.41
N ALA A 199 -11.52 -2.59 -3.33
CA ALA A 199 -11.20 -1.17 -3.31
C ALA A 199 -12.43 -0.25 -3.45
N GLY A 200 -13.49 -0.73 -4.11
CA GLY A 200 -14.75 0.00 -4.28
C GLY A 200 -15.70 -0.05 -3.07
N LEU A 201 -15.41 -0.81 -2.03
CA LEU A 201 -16.29 -0.93 -0.86
C LEU A 201 -16.14 0.25 0.11
N ASN A 202 -17.20 0.53 0.87
CA ASN A 202 -17.17 1.54 1.92
C ASN A 202 -16.35 1.08 3.14
N LYS A 203 -15.13 1.59 3.27
CA LYS A 203 -14.17 1.24 4.33
C LYS A 203 -14.63 1.61 5.76
N THR A 204 -15.64 2.46 5.91
CA THR A 204 -16.20 2.82 7.23
C THR A 204 -17.28 1.86 7.71
N GLN A 205 -17.73 0.94 6.85
CA GLN A 205 -18.76 -0.05 7.20
C GLN A 205 -18.16 -1.25 7.96
N THR A 206 -18.99 -1.88 8.78
CA THR A 206 -18.64 -3.14 9.45
C THR A 206 -18.86 -4.33 8.51
N PHE A 207 -17.85 -5.20 8.42
CA PHE A 207 -17.92 -6.42 7.62
C PHE A 207 -17.75 -7.67 8.48
N LEU A 208 -18.61 -8.66 8.21
CA LEU A 208 -18.54 -10.03 8.71
C LEU A 208 -18.01 -10.92 7.59
N VAL A 209 -16.76 -11.35 7.67
CA VAL A 209 -16.07 -12.06 6.58
C VAL A 209 -15.97 -13.54 6.89
N HIS A 210 -16.30 -14.40 5.93
CA HIS A 210 -16.10 -15.84 6.08
C HIS A 210 -15.74 -16.50 4.75
N CYS A 211 -15.12 -17.69 4.84
CA CYS A 211 -14.98 -18.60 3.72
C CYS A 211 -15.43 -20.01 4.13
N ALA A 212 -14.97 -21.07 3.46
CA ALA A 212 -15.33 -22.45 3.84
C ALA A 212 -14.79 -22.85 5.23
N SER A 213 -13.52 -22.56 5.53
CA SER A 213 -12.79 -23.10 6.70
C SER A 213 -11.92 -22.08 7.45
N GLY A 214 -12.01 -20.79 7.12
CA GLY A 214 -11.26 -19.72 7.79
C GLY A 214 -9.98 -19.24 7.09
N ARG A 215 -9.38 -20.03 6.18
CA ARG A 215 -8.09 -19.66 5.56
C ARG A 215 -8.21 -18.48 4.59
N ARG A 216 -9.10 -18.59 3.61
CA ARG A 216 -9.35 -17.50 2.64
C ARG A 216 -9.89 -16.24 3.33
N SER A 217 -10.78 -16.38 4.32
CA SER A 217 -11.35 -15.26 5.04
C SER A 217 -10.34 -14.52 5.92
N ALA A 218 -9.40 -15.23 6.56
CA ALA A 218 -8.30 -14.59 7.28
C ALA A 218 -7.41 -13.76 6.33
N ASN A 219 -7.08 -14.29 5.15
CA ASN A 219 -6.31 -13.55 4.14
C ASN A 219 -7.09 -12.34 3.61
N ALA A 220 -8.37 -12.51 3.29
CA ALA A 220 -9.23 -11.40 2.84
C ALA A 220 -9.38 -10.32 3.92
N ALA A 221 -9.61 -10.70 5.18
CA ALA A 221 -9.70 -9.77 6.30
C ALA A 221 -8.37 -9.02 6.54
N GLN A 222 -7.23 -9.68 6.32
CA GLN A 222 -5.92 -9.05 6.37
C GLN A 222 -5.75 -8.03 5.23
N GLN A 223 -6.10 -8.38 3.99
CA GLN A 223 -6.06 -7.43 2.87
C GLN A 223 -7.01 -6.24 3.09
N MET A 224 -8.23 -6.48 3.57
CA MET A 224 -9.17 -5.41 3.94
C MET A 224 -8.60 -4.52 5.05
N LYS A 225 -7.96 -5.09 6.07
CA LYS A 225 -7.27 -4.30 7.09
C LYS A 225 -6.20 -3.41 6.46
N ASP A 226 -5.36 -3.97 5.59
CA ASP A 226 -4.26 -3.24 4.95
C ASP A 226 -4.78 -2.14 4.00
N LEU A 227 -5.96 -2.33 3.42
CA LEU A 227 -6.69 -1.33 2.63
C LEU A 227 -7.39 -0.26 3.49
N GLY A 228 -7.36 -0.37 4.82
CA GLY A 228 -7.88 0.64 5.75
C GLY A 228 -9.33 0.45 6.19
N PHE A 229 -9.89 -0.76 6.08
CA PHE A 229 -11.21 -1.07 6.60
C PHE A 229 -11.20 -1.06 8.14
N ARG A 230 -12.20 -0.37 8.73
CA ARG A 230 -12.16 -0.03 10.16
C ARG A 230 -12.76 -1.07 11.10
N SER A 231 -13.69 -1.88 10.62
CA SER A 231 -14.45 -2.81 11.46
C SER A 231 -14.65 -4.14 10.75
N LEU A 232 -13.80 -5.10 11.09
CA LEU A 232 -13.75 -6.41 10.46
C LEU A 232 -13.87 -7.50 11.52
N VAL A 233 -14.78 -8.44 11.29
CA VAL A 233 -14.92 -9.64 12.10
C VAL A 233 -14.90 -10.84 11.18
N GLU A 234 -14.02 -11.78 11.46
CA GLU A 234 -13.78 -12.98 10.66
C GLU A 234 -14.31 -14.22 11.38
N LEU A 235 -15.09 -15.06 10.68
CA LEU A 235 -15.54 -16.35 11.18
C LEU A 235 -14.39 -17.36 11.07
N ALA A 236 -13.60 -17.47 12.14
CA ALA A 236 -12.38 -18.28 12.17
C ALA A 236 -12.55 -19.75 11.75
N PRO A 237 -13.63 -20.47 12.14
CA PRO A 237 -13.82 -21.85 11.72
C PRO A 237 -14.52 -21.99 10.35
N GLY A 238 -14.93 -20.88 9.73
CA GLY A 238 -15.59 -20.83 8.43
C GLY A 238 -17.03 -21.34 8.38
N PHE A 239 -17.59 -21.31 7.17
CA PHE A 239 -18.96 -21.71 6.85
C PHE A 239 -19.25 -23.18 7.16
N ASN A 240 -18.27 -24.07 7.04
CA ASN A 240 -18.45 -25.48 7.37
C ASN A 240 -18.86 -25.66 8.85
N ALA A 241 -18.27 -24.87 9.75
CA ALA A 241 -18.64 -24.89 11.17
C ALA A 241 -19.98 -24.19 11.45
N TRP A 242 -20.33 -23.15 10.67
CA TRP A 242 -21.67 -22.54 10.70
C TRP A 242 -22.75 -23.57 10.37
N GLN A 243 -22.54 -24.36 9.31
CA GLN A 243 -23.44 -25.44 8.91
C GLN A 243 -23.48 -26.56 9.95
N ALA A 244 -22.32 -27.01 10.45
CA ALA A 244 -22.24 -28.06 11.47
C ALA A 244 -22.96 -27.68 12.77
N ALA A 245 -22.99 -26.38 13.10
CA ALA A 245 -23.71 -25.84 14.25
C ALA A 245 -25.22 -25.62 13.99
N GLY A 246 -25.75 -26.08 12.85
CA GLY A 246 -27.18 -26.02 12.50
C GLY A 246 -27.70 -24.59 12.27
N LYS A 247 -26.81 -23.65 11.89
CA LYS A 247 -27.19 -22.25 11.70
C LYS A 247 -27.88 -22.03 10.34
N PRO A 248 -28.67 -20.95 10.19
CA PRO A 248 -29.44 -20.69 8.96
C PRO A 248 -28.57 -20.61 7.71
N VAL A 249 -29.05 -21.17 6.59
CA VAL A 249 -28.38 -21.18 5.28
C VAL A 249 -29.41 -20.84 4.21
N GLU A 250 -29.00 -20.03 3.23
CA GLU A 250 -29.75 -19.67 2.02
C GLU A 250 -29.07 -20.30 0.80
N LYS A 251 -29.82 -20.52 -0.30
CA LYS A 251 -29.31 -21.06 -1.56
C LYS A 251 -29.75 -20.16 -2.70
#